data_AF-A0A3M2HDC7-F1
#
_entry.id   AF-A0A3M2HDC7-F1
#
_cell.length_a   1.000
_cell.length_b   1.000
_cell.length_c   1.000
_cell.angle_alpha   90.00
_cell.angle_beta   90.00
_cell.angle_gamma   90.00
#
_symmetry.space_group_name_H-M   'P 1'
#
loop_
_entity.id
_entity.type
_entity.pdbx_description
1 polymer ?
#
loop_
_entity_poly.entity_id
_entity_poly.type
_entity_poly.pdbx_seq_one_letter_code
_entity_poly.pdbx_strand_id
1 'polypeptide(L)' 'MHQPQSIEVRCGGCSRLLAKAASFTQLQIKCPRCRAINQIATSYPNPERHRAPRSVEVAHGQESPSPGRTGTVHPTYH' A
#
# COMPACT_ATOMS: atom_id res chain seq x y z
N MET A 1 -7.06 2.18 10.78
CA MET A 1 -6.60 0.79 11.01
C MET A 1 -5.94 0.30 9.74
N HIS A 2 -4.60 0.25 9.67
CA HIS A 2 -3.93 -0.34 8.49
C HIS A 2 -4.04 -1.86 8.59
N GLN A 3 -4.70 -2.48 7.61
CA GLN A 3 -4.83 -3.93 7.57
C GLN A 3 -3.53 -4.55 7.03
N PRO A 4 -2.90 -5.50 7.74
CA PRO A 4 -1.69 -6.13 7.27
C PRO A 4 -1.99 -6.98 6.02
N GLN A 5 -1.14 -6.85 5.00
CA GLN A 5 -1.17 -7.72 3.83
C GLN A 5 -0.89 -9.16 4.26
N SER A 6 -1.71 -10.12 3.83
CA SER A 6 -1.54 -11.54 4.18
C SER A 6 -1.03 -12.35 2.98
N ILE A 7 0.01 -13.14 3.19
CA ILE A 7 0.58 -14.07 2.20
C ILE A 7 -0.28 -15.33 2.18
N GLU A 8 -0.72 -15.74 0.98
CA GLU A 8 -1.41 -17.01 0.78
C GLU A 8 -0.40 -18.12 0.42
N VAL A 9 -0.32 -19.15 1.26
CA VAL A 9 0.49 -20.33 0.99
C VAL A 9 -0.39 -21.40 0.38
N ARG A 10 -0.08 -21.80 -0.86
CA ARG A 10 -0.83 -22.83 -1.60
C ARG A 10 0.01 -24.08 -1.76
N CYS A 11 -0.66 -25.23 -1.81
CA CYS A 11 0.01 -26.50 -2.04
C CYS A 11 0.53 -26.58 -3.48
N GLY A 12 1.80 -26.94 -3.66
CA GLY A 12 2.39 -27.16 -4.99
C GLY A 12 1.81 -28.36 -5.76
N GLY A 13 1.16 -29.30 -5.07
CA GLY A 13 0.60 -30.51 -5.69
C GLY A 13 -0.88 -30.40 -6.09
N CYS A 14 -1.69 -29.63 -5.35
CA CYS A 14 -3.14 -29.53 -5.61
C CYS A 14 -3.69 -28.09 -5.58
N SER A 15 -2.82 -27.09 -5.47
CA SER A 15 -3.14 -25.66 -5.49
C SER A 15 -4.09 -25.16 -4.41
N ARG A 16 -4.49 -26.03 -3.48
CA ARG A 16 -5.36 -25.67 -2.35
C ARG A 16 -4.61 -24.77 -1.38
N LEU A 17 -5.30 -23.76 -0.86
CA LEU A 17 -4.81 -22.92 0.21
C LEU A 17 -4.50 -23.78 1.45
N LEU A 18 -3.28 -23.66 1.95
CA LEU A 18 -2.80 -24.34 3.16
C LEU A 18 -2.79 -23.39 4.36
N ALA A 19 -2.38 -22.14 4.16
CA ALA A 19 -2.32 -21.13 5.23
C ALA A 19 -2.45 -19.71 4.67
N LYS A 20 -2.93 -18.79 5.51
CA LYS A 20 -2.75 -17.34 5.33
C LYS A 20 -1.89 -16.85 6.49
N ALA A 21 -0.82 -16.13 6.20
CA ALA A 21 0.09 -15.64 7.21
C ALA A 21 0.40 -14.17 6.96
N ALA A 22 0.42 -13.35 8.02
CA ALA A 22 0.91 -11.98 7.91
C ALA A 22 2.42 -11.96 7.59
N SER A 23 3.16 -12.94 8.11
CA SER A 23 4.61 -13.08 7.91
C SER A 23 5.09 -14.47 8.34
N PHE A 24 6.07 -15.04 7.64
CA PHE A 24 6.83 -16.22 8.08
C PHE A 24 8.20 -16.27 7.39
N THR A 25 9.25 -16.72 8.08
CA THR A 25 10.58 -16.91 7.47
C THR A 25 10.67 -18.24 6.72
N GLN A 26 10.20 -19.31 7.36
CA GLN A 26 10.18 -20.65 6.81
C GLN A 26 8.94 -21.39 7.32
N LEU A 27 8.29 -22.13 6.43
CA LEU A 27 7.11 -22.93 6.72
C LEU A 27 7.25 -24.31 6.08
N GLN A 28 7.12 -25.37 6.88
CA GLN A 28 6.99 -26.74 6.39
C GLN A 28 5.63 -27.28 6.80
N ILE A 29 4.78 -27.60 5.82
CA ILE A 29 3.41 -28.06 6.06
C ILE A 29 3.03 -29.18 5.12
N LYS A 30 2.44 -30.25 5.68
CA LYS A 30 1.87 -31.35 4.90
C LYS A 30 0.48 -30.96 4.40
N CYS A 31 0.22 -31.17 3.11
CA CYS A 31 -1.12 -31.02 2.58
C CYS A 31 -1.99 -32.21 3.02
N PRO A 32 -3.10 -32.01 3.76
CA PRO A 32 -3.97 -33.10 4.18
C PRO A 32 -4.68 -33.79 3.02
N ARG A 33 -4.76 -33.14 1.84
CA ARG A 33 -5.44 -33.70 0.66
C ARG A 33 -4.53 -34.59 -0.19
N CYS A 34 -3.45 -34.03 -0.73
CA CYS A 34 -2.57 -34.75 -1.66
C CYS A 34 -1.33 -35.33 -0.98
N ARG A 35 -1.14 -35.10 0.32
CA ARG A 35 -0.01 -35.59 1.14
C ARG A 35 1.36 -35.01 0.79
N ALA A 36 1.46 -34.11 -0.19
CA ALA A 36 2.68 -33.37 -0.48
C ALA A 36 3.20 -32.62 0.75
N ILE A 37 4.50 -32.68 0.99
CA ILE A 37 5.19 -31.88 2.00
C ILE A 37 5.66 -30.60 1.31
N ASN A 38 5.11 -29.46 1.73
CA ASN A 38 5.43 -28.16 1.15
C ASN A 38 6.42 -27.45 2.07
N GLN A 39 7.60 -27.12 1.55
CA GLN A 39 8.61 -26.33 2.23
C GLN A 39 8.69 -24.97 1.52
N ILE A 40 8.26 -23.91 2.19
CA ILE A 40 8.25 -22.55 1.65
C ILE A 40 9.17 -21.69 2.49
N ALA A 41 10.10 -21.00 1.84
CA ALA A 41 10.86 -19.91 2.42
C ALA A 41 10.38 -18.61 1.80
N THR A 42 10.16 -17.58 2.62
CA THR A 42 9.83 -16.25 2.11
C THR A 42 11.10 -15.41 2.05
N SER A 43 11.49 -15.01 0.84
CA SER A 43 12.37 -13.87 0.65
C SER A 43 11.51 -12.61 0.81
N TYR A 44 11.33 -12.10 2.03
CA TYR A 44 10.49 -10.93 2.23
C TYR A 44 10.96 -9.76 1.35
N PRO A 45 10.16 -9.20 0.44
CA PRO A 45 10.26 -7.77 0.20
C PRO A 45 9.70 -7.11 1.48
N ASN A 46 10.52 -6.27 2.11
CA ASN A 46 10.08 -5.35 3.17
C ASN A 46 8.70 -4.79 2.74
N PRO A 47 7.63 -4.94 3.54
CA PRO A 47 6.35 -4.35 3.18
C PRO A 47 6.61 -2.85 2.99
N GLU A 48 6.53 -2.41 1.74
CA GLU A 48 6.85 -1.06 1.34
C GLU A 48 6.09 -0.14 2.29
N ARG A 49 6.84 0.57 3.14
CA ARG A 49 6.26 1.43 4.17
C ARG A 49 5.24 2.28 3.44
N HIS A 50 4.00 2.30 3.93
CA HIS A 50 3.00 3.26 3.45
C HIS A 50 3.71 4.61 3.38
N ARG A 51 3.97 5.10 2.16
CA ARG A 51 4.52 6.43 1.97
C ARG A 51 3.52 7.33 2.67
N ALA A 52 3.98 8.02 3.71
CA ALA A 52 3.14 8.98 4.41
C ALA A 52 2.45 9.83 3.34
N PRO A 53 1.11 10.01 3.39
CA PRO A 53 0.49 11.00 2.53
C PRO A 53 1.30 12.27 2.74
N ARG A 54 1.81 12.86 1.65
CA ARG A 54 2.33 14.23 1.72
C ARG A 54 1.17 15.03 2.28
N SER A 55 1.26 15.42 3.54
CA SER A 55 0.41 16.47 4.07
C SER A 55 0.76 17.67 3.20
N VAL A 56 -0.04 17.89 2.16
CA VAL A 56 -0.18 19.22 1.60
C VAL A 56 -0.59 20.06 2.78
N GLU A 57 0.31 20.94 3.20
CA GLU A 57 0.06 21.94 4.21
C GLU A 57 -1.13 22.76 3.71
N VAL A 58 -2.33 22.40 4.17
CA VAL A 58 -3.50 23.24 3.99
C VAL A 58 -3.30 24.38 4.99
N ALA A 59 -2.66 25.44 4.50
CA ALA A 59 -2.62 26.72 5.19
C ALA A 59 -4.07 27.14 5.45
N HIS A 60 -4.48 27.07 6.70
CA HIS A 60 -5.77 27.54 7.16
C HIS A 60 -5.71 29.07 7.22
N GLY A 61 -6.35 29.72 6.25
CA GLY A 61 -6.38 31.17 6.15
C GLY A 61 -7.11 31.65 4.91
N GLN A 62 -8.31 31.12 4.65
CA GLN A 62 -9.19 31.69 3.63
C GLN A 62 -10.06 32.78 4.29
N GLU A 63 -9.59 34.02 4.19
CA GLU A 63 -10.45 35.19 4.29
C GLU A 63 -11.41 35.20 3.10
N SER A 64 -12.67 35.54 3.41
CA SER A 64 -13.88 35.49 2.60
C SER A 64 -13.77 36.12 1.21
N PRO A 65 -14.47 35.58 0.18
CA PRO A 65 -14.50 36.19 -1.14
C PRO A 65 -15.46 37.39 -1.14
N SER A 66 -14.97 38.57 -1.49
CA SER A 66 -15.82 39.70 -1.86
C SER A 66 -15.48 40.20 -3.27
N PRO A 67 -16.49 40.60 -4.07
CA PRO A 67 -16.38 40.60 -5.52
C PRO A 67 -15.93 41.95 -6.09
N GLY A 68 -15.09 41.88 -7.12
CA GLY A 68 -15.05 42.82 -8.23
C GLY A 68 -14.42 44.19 -7.98
N ARG A 69 -13.38 44.51 -8.75
CA ARG A 69 -13.49 45.53 -9.82
C ARG A 69 -12.22 45.63 -10.65
N THR A 70 -12.51 45.95 -11.91
CA THR A 70 -11.70 46.13 -13.11
C THR A 70 -10.54 47.11 -12.94
N GLY A 71 -9.41 46.82 -13.59
CA GLY A 71 -8.28 47.73 -13.75
C GLY A 71 -7.28 47.25 -14.79
N THR A 72 -7.48 47.67 -16.03
CA THR A 72 -6.57 47.57 -17.18
C THR A 72 -5.25 48.33 -16.92
N VAL A 73 -4.25 48.10 -17.80
CA VAL A 73 -3.03 48.88 -18.13
C VAL A 73 -1.75 48.25 -17.54
N HIS A 74 -0.63 47.97 -18.21
CA HIS A 74 -0.12 47.96 -19.61
C HIS A 74 1.36 47.51 -19.47
N PRO A 75 1.96 46.69 -20.36
CA PRO A 75 3.36 46.29 -20.20
C PRO A 75 4.29 47.37 -20.77
N THR A 76 5.25 47.83 -19.97
CA THR A 76 6.38 48.62 -20.46
C THR A 76 7.66 47.81 -20.34
N TYR A 77 8.19 47.42 -21.50
CA TYR A 77 9.53 46.88 -21.66
C TYR A 77 10.53 48.03 -21.58
N HIS A 78 11.62 47.84 -20.85
CA HIS A 78 12.92 48.41 -21.18
C HIS A 78 14.04 47.52 -20.63
#